data_AF-A0A9Q8SQU2-F1
#
_entry.id   AF-A0A9Q8SQU2-F1
#
_cell.length_a   1.000
_cell.length_b   1.000
_cell.length_c   1.000
_cell.angle_alpha   90.00
_cell.angle_beta   90.00
_cell.angle_gamma   90.00
#
_symmetry.space_group_name_H-M   'P 1'
#
loop_
_entity.id
_entity.type
_entity.pdbx_description
1 polymer ?
#
loop_
_entity_poly.entity_id
_entity_poly.type
_entity_poly.pdbx_seq_one_letter_code
_entity_poly.pdbx_strand_id
1 'polypeptide(L)'
;MAKLPGTDVLNFIRGPAWVYYRAPLSKHLGRDDPDPNPRYTDEERKKFHDLEYYLEHRKGIISRTNKSFYIFMKGENNKEGMRLVVAQMAEKLGYDPELCEKLILKCELGCRRITPGPGYLESFLRPNCNITNSAITSVSKNGVHTADGKFYECDLSM
;
A
#
# COMPACT_ATOMS: atom_id res chain seq x y z
N MET A 1 12.61 -3.95 -7.21
CA MET A 1 14.02 -4.11 -6.82
C MET A 1 14.21 -5.15 -5.72
N ALA A 2 13.52 -5.09 -4.58
CA ALA A 2 13.70 -6.05 -3.47
C ALA A 2 13.48 -7.56 -3.79
N LYS A 3 12.96 -7.90 -4.98
CA LYS A 3 12.83 -9.28 -5.48
C LYS A 3 14.01 -9.73 -6.35
N LEU A 4 14.88 -8.81 -6.79
CA LEU A 4 16.02 -9.10 -7.64
C LEU A 4 17.16 -9.68 -6.77
N PRO A 5 17.92 -10.65 -7.30
CA PRO A 5 19.06 -11.21 -6.59
C PRO A 5 20.20 -10.19 -6.47
N GLY A 6 20.89 -10.18 -5.33
CA GLY A 6 22.06 -9.34 -5.09
C GLY A 6 21.77 -7.84 -4.94
N THR A 7 20.52 -7.45 -4.68
CA THR A 7 20.17 -6.04 -4.45
C THR A 7 19.81 -5.79 -3.00
N ASP A 8 20.33 -4.71 -2.42
CA ASP A 8 19.86 -4.12 -1.18
C ASP A 8 19.06 -2.85 -1.48
N VAL A 9 17.90 -2.72 -0.84
CA VAL A 9 16.97 -1.61 -1.08
C VAL A 9 16.70 -0.89 0.23
N LEU A 10 17.00 0.40 0.26
CA LEU A 10 16.66 1.29 1.36
C LEU A 10 15.58 2.27 0.91
N ASN A 11 14.48 2.31 1.66
CA ASN A 11 13.43 3.29 1.44
C ASN A 11 13.53 4.45 2.43
N PHE A 12 13.66 5.67 1.91
CA PHE A 12 13.66 6.90 2.68
C PHE A 12 12.25 7.48 2.72
N ILE A 13 11.62 7.44 3.89
CA ILE A 13 10.27 8.00 4.08
C ILE A 13 10.33 9.30 4.87
N ARG A 14 9.42 10.24 4.60
CA ARG A 14 9.25 11.45 5.43
C ARG A 14 8.30 11.22 6.61
N GLY A 15 7.60 10.09 6.63
CA GLY A 15 6.64 9.73 7.66
C GLY A 15 5.63 8.70 7.16
N PRO A 16 4.71 8.28 8.04
CA PRO A 16 3.76 7.22 7.75
C PRO A 16 2.72 7.62 6.68
N ALA A 17 2.17 6.61 6.01
CA ALA A 17 1.15 6.71 4.96
C ALA A 17 0.08 5.62 5.15
N TRP A 18 -1.18 5.92 4.85
CA TRP A 18 -2.25 4.92 4.90
C TRP A 18 -2.09 3.96 3.72
N VAL A 19 -1.29 2.91 3.88
CA VAL A 19 -1.07 1.88 2.85
C VAL A 19 -2.07 0.76 3.07
N TYR A 20 -3.25 0.91 2.49
CA TYR A 20 -4.37 0.02 2.70
C TYR A 20 -5.05 -0.28 1.38
N TYR A 21 -5.46 -1.54 1.22
CA TYR A 21 -6.14 -1.99 0.03
C TYR A 21 -7.52 -2.54 0.42
N ARG A 22 -8.56 -1.77 0.10
CA ARG A 22 -9.91 -2.01 0.61
C ARG A 22 -10.53 -3.29 0.08
N ALA A 23 -10.46 -3.48 -1.23
CA ALA A 23 -11.00 -4.64 -1.91
C ALA A 23 -10.06 -5.02 -3.05
N PRO A 24 -9.58 -6.27 -3.06
CA PRO A 24 -8.91 -6.82 -4.24
C PRO A 24 -9.78 -6.73 -5.48
N LEU A 25 -9.15 -6.45 -6.63
CA LEU A 25 -9.84 -6.46 -7.92
C LEU A 25 -10.59 -7.79 -8.16
N SER A 26 -10.03 -8.89 -7.67
CA SER A 26 -10.61 -10.23 -7.77
C SER A 26 -11.97 -10.34 -7.10
N LYS A 27 -12.19 -9.64 -5.97
CA LYS A 27 -13.49 -9.59 -5.29
C LYS A 27 -14.55 -8.89 -6.16
N HIS A 28 -14.18 -7.96 -7.04
CA HIS A 28 -15.11 -7.37 -8.00
C HIS A 28 -15.50 -8.32 -9.14
N LEU A 29 -14.73 -9.39 -9.33
CA LEU A 29 -15.01 -10.50 -10.26
C LEU A 29 -15.67 -11.69 -9.54
N GLY A 30 -15.94 -11.60 -8.24
CA GLY A 30 -16.48 -12.70 -7.44
C GLY A 30 -15.47 -13.83 -7.21
N ARG A 31 -14.17 -13.52 -7.28
CA ARG A 31 -13.08 -14.48 -7.14
C ARG A 31 -12.24 -14.19 -5.90
N ASP A 32 -11.61 -15.25 -5.39
CA ASP A 32 -10.56 -15.17 -4.39
C ASP A 32 -9.22 -15.42 -5.08
N ASP A 33 -8.62 -14.33 -5.54
CA ASP A 33 -7.30 -14.34 -6.19
C ASP A 33 -6.40 -13.33 -5.46
N PRO A 34 -5.24 -13.77 -4.93
CA PRO A 34 -4.31 -12.90 -4.22
C PRO A 34 -3.54 -11.95 -5.13
N ASP A 35 -3.59 -12.13 -6.46
CA ASP A 35 -3.00 -11.19 -7.41
C ASP A 35 -3.71 -9.83 -7.27
N PRO A 36 -2.97 -8.73 -7.00
CA PRO A 36 -3.57 -7.39 -6.95
C PRO A 36 -4.15 -6.94 -8.29
N ASN A 37 -3.75 -7.56 -9.40
CA ASN A 37 -4.27 -7.33 -10.73
C ASN A 37 -4.59 -8.67 -11.41
N PRO A 38 -5.66 -9.36 -10.97
CA PRO A 38 -6.00 -10.69 -11.44
C PRO A 38 -6.22 -10.70 -12.94
N ARG A 39 -5.69 -11.73 -13.60
CA ARG A 39 -5.83 -11.87 -15.05
C ARG A 39 -7.28 -12.22 -15.41
N TYR A 40 -7.83 -11.45 -16.33
CA TYR A 40 -9.12 -11.76 -16.93
C TYR A 40 -9.07 -13.03 -17.79
N THR A 41 -10.03 -13.93 -17.60
CA THR A 41 -10.22 -15.12 -18.45
C THR A 41 -10.79 -14.74 -19.81
N ASP A 42 -10.70 -15.64 -20.78
CA ASP A 42 -11.26 -15.39 -22.11
C ASP A 42 -12.80 -15.33 -22.08
N GLU A 43 -13.45 -16.05 -21.16
CA GLU A 43 -14.90 -15.97 -20.90
C GLU A 43 -15.29 -14.62 -20.28
N GLU A 44 -14.53 -14.12 -19.31
CA GLU A 44 -14.76 -12.79 -18.74
C GLU A 44 -14.60 -11.70 -19.80
N ARG A 45 -13.55 -11.78 -20.62
CA ARG A 45 -13.33 -10.87 -21.76
C ARG A 45 -14.51 -10.91 -22.73
N LYS A 46 -14.98 -12.11 -23.11
CA LYS A 46 -16.18 -12.29 -23.95
C LYS A 46 -17.40 -11.61 -23.34
N LYS A 47 -17.66 -11.78 -22.04
CA LYS A 47 -18.77 -11.13 -21.34
C LYS A 47 -18.67 -9.61 -21.35
N PHE A 48 -17.46 -9.03 -21.27
CA PHE A 48 -17.29 -7.58 -21.34
C PHE A 48 -17.58 -6.96 -22.72
N HIS A 49 -17.76 -7.77 -23.76
CA HIS A 49 -18.28 -7.27 -25.04
C HIS A 49 -19.81 -7.05 -25.00
N ASP A 50 -20.52 -7.65 -24.05
CA ASP A 50 -21.92 -7.32 -23.78
C ASP A 50 -21.99 -5.97 -23.05
N LEU A 51 -22.64 -4.99 -23.69
CA LEU A 51 -22.68 -3.61 -23.20
C LEU A 51 -23.45 -3.49 -21.88
N GLU A 52 -24.53 -4.25 -21.71
CA GLU A 52 -25.34 -4.19 -20.50
C GLU A 52 -24.56 -4.73 -19.31
N TYR A 53 -23.94 -5.91 -19.47
CA TYR A 53 -23.06 -6.50 -18.48
C TYR A 53 -21.87 -5.59 -18.15
N TYR A 54 -21.21 -5.03 -19.16
CA TYR A 54 -20.07 -4.13 -18.95
C TYR A 54 -20.47 -2.89 -18.15
N LEU A 55 -21.62 -2.27 -18.48
CA LEU A 55 -22.13 -1.10 -17.76
C LEU A 55 -22.51 -1.44 -16.32
N GLU A 56 -23.18 -2.57 -16.11
CA GLU A 56 -23.52 -3.06 -14.77
C GLU A 56 -22.27 -3.29 -13.93
N HIS A 57 -21.29 -4.03 -14.47
CA HIS A 57 -20.02 -4.31 -13.80
C HIS A 57 -19.31 -3.02 -13.38
N ARG A 58 -19.16 -2.07 -14.32
CA ARG A 58 -18.47 -0.79 -14.08
C ARG A 58 -19.21 0.06 -13.03
N LYS A 59 -20.54 0.17 -13.13
CA LYS A 59 -21.37 0.88 -12.14
C LYS A 59 -21.33 0.21 -10.78
N GLY A 60 -21.26 -1.13 -10.74
CA GLY A 60 -21.13 -1.90 -9.51
C GLY A 60 -19.83 -1.57 -8.76
N ILE A 61 -18.69 -1.51 -9.46
CA ILE A 61 -17.41 -1.11 -8.86
C ILE A 61 -17.50 0.30 -8.30
N ILE A 62 -17.99 1.26 -9.09
CA ILE A 62 -18.13 2.67 -8.68
C ILE A 62 -19.05 2.78 -7.45
N SER A 63 -20.21 2.14 -7.48
CA SER A 63 -21.19 2.17 -6.39
C SER A 63 -20.60 1.62 -5.10
N ARG A 64 -19.90 0.47 -5.14
CA ARG A 64 -19.24 -0.11 -3.96
C ARG A 64 -18.15 0.80 -3.41
N THR A 65 -17.26 1.30 -4.26
CA THR A 65 -16.17 2.20 -3.85
C THR A 65 -16.70 3.48 -3.23
N ASN A 66 -17.73 4.09 -3.83
CA ASN A 66 -18.34 5.33 -3.34
C ASN A 66 -19.10 5.10 -2.04
N LYS A 67 -19.84 4.00 -1.89
CA LYS A 67 -20.53 3.67 -0.64
C LYS A 67 -19.55 3.66 0.52
N SER A 68 -18.38 3.06 0.33
CA SER A 68 -17.34 2.99 1.35
C SER A 68 -16.69 4.34 1.72
N PHE A 69 -17.16 5.47 1.18
CA PHE A 69 -16.78 6.80 1.67
C PHE A 69 -17.17 7.01 3.15
N TYR A 70 -18.19 6.29 3.65
CA TYR A 70 -18.65 6.43 5.03
C TYR A 70 -17.55 6.27 6.09
N ILE A 71 -16.49 5.50 5.81
CA ILE A 71 -15.39 5.30 6.79
C ILE A 71 -14.58 6.58 7.02
N PHE A 72 -14.66 7.56 6.13
CA PHE A 72 -13.99 8.85 6.31
C PHE A 72 -14.82 9.79 7.20
N MET A 73 -16.10 9.48 7.45
CA MET A 73 -16.94 10.31 8.31
C MET A 73 -16.46 10.24 9.76
N LYS A 74 -16.17 11.41 10.34
CA LYS A 74 -15.71 11.56 11.71
C LYS A 74 -16.67 10.90 12.71
N GLY A 75 -16.11 10.37 13.80
CA GLY A 75 -16.85 9.64 14.83
C GLY A 75 -16.62 8.12 14.73
N GLU A 76 -17.60 7.33 15.12
CA GLU A 76 -17.47 5.88 15.24
C GLU A 76 -17.09 5.18 13.93
N ASN A 77 -17.60 5.67 12.79
CA ASN A 77 -17.23 5.12 11.48
C ASN A 77 -15.74 5.25 11.18
N ASN A 78 -15.13 6.41 11.48
CA ASN A 78 -13.70 6.62 11.29
C ASN A 78 -12.88 5.79 12.26
N LYS A 79 -13.29 5.72 13.53
CA LYS A 79 -12.61 4.91 14.55
C LYS A 79 -12.58 3.43 14.16
N GLU A 80 -13.72 2.88 13.73
CA GLU A 80 -13.79 1.48 13.29
C GLU A 80 -13.00 1.27 11.99
N GLY A 81 -13.11 2.21 11.05
CA GLY A 81 -12.28 2.20 9.83
C GLY A 81 -10.79 2.18 10.14
N MET A 82 -10.33 3.04 11.05
CA MET A 82 -8.95 3.08 11.52
C MET A 82 -8.53 1.75 12.14
N ARG A 83 -9.36 1.16 13.02
CA ARG A 83 -9.08 -0.14 13.64
C ARG A 83 -8.82 -1.22 12.60
N LEU A 84 -9.68 -1.31 11.58
CA LEU A 84 -9.54 -2.29 10.50
C LEU A 84 -8.31 -2.04 9.63
N VAL A 85 -8.04 -0.77 9.29
CA VAL A 85 -6.87 -0.38 8.49
C VAL A 85 -5.57 -0.68 9.23
N VAL A 86 -5.48 -0.30 10.51
CA VAL A 86 -4.31 -0.56 11.36
C VAL A 86 -4.07 -2.06 11.51
N ALA A 87 -5.13 -2.85 11.76
CA ALA A 87 -5.01 -4.30 11.87
C ALA A 87 -4.46 -4.94 10.57
N GLN A 88 -4.99 -4.56 9.40
CA GLN A 88 -4.49 -5.05 8.11
C GLN A 88 -3.03 -4.64 7.86
N MET A 89 -2.66 -3.40 8.18
CA MET A 89 -1.28 -2.94 8.00
C MET A 89 -0.31 -3.67 8.93
N ALA A 90 -0.68 -3.85 10.21
CA ALA A 90 0.14 -4.57 11.18
C ALA A 90 0.35 -6.03 10.77
N GLU A 91 -0.70 -6.70 10.31
CA GLU A 91 -0.61 -8.07 9.77
C GLU A 91 0.39 -8.16 8.61
N LYS A 92 0.30 -7.24 7.64
CA LYS A 92 1.23 -7.16 6.48
C LYS A 92 2.67 -6.83 6.86
N LEU A 93 2.86 -6.16 8.00
CA LEU A 93 4.17 -5.85 8.58
C LEU A 93 4.65 -6.92 9.57
N GLY A 94 3.99 -8.08 9.63
CA GLY A 94 4.37 -9.17 10.54
C GLY A 94 4.30 -8.78 12.02
N TYR A 95 3.51 -7.76 12.35
CA TYR A 95 3.40 -7.16 13.69
C TYR A 95 4.71 -6.63 14.26
N ASP A 96 5.70 -6.31 13.42
CA ASP A 96 6.95 -5.69 13.86
C ASP A 96 6.66 -4.30 14.47
N PRO A 97 6.98 -4.07 15.76
CA PRO A 97 6.66 -2.81 16.42
C PRO A 97 7.36 -1.58 15.83
N GLU A 98 8.60 -1.73 15.35
CA GLU A 98 9.38 -0.63 14.78
C GLU A 98 8.83 -0.24 13.40
N LEU A 99 8.51 -1.23 12.56
CA LEU A 99 7.89 -0.98 11.27
C LEU A 99 6.49 -0.39 11.44
N CYS A 100 5.69 -0.91 12.37
CA CYS A 100 4.36 -0.38 12.66
C CYS A 100 4.41 1.08 13.10
N GLU A 101 5.32 1.44 14.01
CA GLU A 101 5.49 2.82 14.47
C GLU A 101 5.93 3.76 13.34
N LYS A 102 6.81 3.31 12.44
CA LYS A 102 7.31 4.11 11.31
C LYS A 102 6.28 4.28 10.18
N LEU A 103 5.45 3.28 9.91
CA LEU A 103 4.62 3.20 8.70
C LEU A 103 3.13 3.47 8.93
N ILE A 104 2.60 3.22 10.12
CA ILE A 104 1.16 3.35 10.42
C ILE A 104 0.86 4.76 10.94
N LEU A 105 -0.14 5.42 10.35
CA LEU A 105 -0.58 6.74 10.79
C LEU A 105 -1.40 6.70 12.07
N LYS A 106 -1.36 7.82 12.79
CA LYS A 106 -2.13 8.05 14.03
C LYS A 106 -3.26 9.07 13.87
N CYS A 107 -3.42 9.68 12.69
CA CYS A 107 -4.48 10.65 12.41
C CYS A 107 -5.70 9.99 11.74
N GLU A 108 -6.86 10.65 11.78
CA GLU A 108 -8.11 10.13 11.21
C GLU A 108 -7.97 9.76 9.72
N LEU A 109 -8.73 8.75 9.28
CA LEU A 109 -8.82 8.43 7.85
C LEU A 109 -9.39 9.62 7.09
N GLY A 110 -8.73 10.00 5.98
CA GLY A 110 -9.12 11.15 5.17
C GLY A 110 -8.23 12.39 5.37
N CYS A 111 -7.53 12.51 6.51
CA CYS A 111 -6.53 13.56 6.71
C CYS A 111 -5.31 13.39 5.78
N ARG A 112 -4.99 12.13 5.44
CA ARG A 112 -4.06 11.78 4.37
C ARG A 112 -4.72 10.79 3.43
N ARG A 113 -4.34 10.84 2.16
CA ARG A 113 -4.86 9.95 1.11
C ARG A 113 -4.49 8.50 1.42
N ILE A 114 -5.48 7.62 1.39
CA ILE A 114 -5.25 6.17 1.39
C ILE A 114 -4.62 5.78 0.05
N THR A 115 -3.52 5.06 0.12
CA THR A 115 -2.73 4.64 -1.03
C THR A 115 -2.76 3.11 -1.15
N PRO A 116 -3.28 2.56 -2.26
CA PRO A 116 -3.09 1.16 -2.59
C PRO A 116 -1.59 0.87 -2.79
N GLY A 117 -1.05 -0.08 -2.05
CA GLY A 117 0.37 -0.46 -2.15
C GLY A 117 0.55 -1.97 -1.99
N PRO A 118 0.04 -2.79 -2.92
CA PRO A 118 0.17 -4.24 -2.83
C PRO A 118 1.66 -4.64 -2.83
N GLY A 119 2.07 -5.39 -1.81
CA GLY A 119 3.45 -5.84 -1.65
C GLY A 119 4.42 -4.81 -1.07
N TYR A 120 4.00 -3.56 -0.82
CA TYR A 120 4.88 -2.54 -0.26
C TYR A 120 5.22 -2.84 1.21
N LEU A 121 4.21 -3.05 2.06
CA LEU A 121 4.44 -3.33 3.48
C LEU A 121 5.17 -4.67 3.66
N GLU A 122 4.74 -5.68 2.92
CA GLU A 122 5.32 -7.02 2.94
C GLU A 122 6.78 -7.03 2.43
N SER A 123 7.20 -6.01 1.67
CA SER A 123 8.58 -5.93 1.18
C SER A 123 9.59 -5.75 2.31
N PHE A 124 9.22 -5.06 3.39
CA PHE A 124 10.09 -4.82 4.56
C PHE A 124 10.30 -6.07 5.43
N LEU A 125 9.55 -7.15 5.17
CA LEU A 125 9.81 -8.46 5.80
C LEU A 125 10.99 -9.20 5.14
N ARG A 126 11.55 -8.66 4.06
CA ARG A 126 12.70 -9.23 3.38
C ARG A 126 13.99 -8.71 4.03
N PRO A 127 15.03 -9.56 4.16
CA PRO A 127 16.29 -9.16 4.82
C PRO A 127 17.05 -8.05 4.07
N ASN A 128 16.77 -7.87 2.78
CA ASN A 128 17.42 -6.89 1.92
C ASN A 128 16.60 -5.62 1.68
N CYS A 129 15.50 -5.41 2.43
CA CYS A 129 14.64 -4.25 2.27
C CYS A 129 14.48 -3.50 3.60
N ASN A 130 15.11 -2.34 3.67
CA ASN A 130 15.20 -1.53 4.88
C ASN A 130 14.45 -0.21 4.72
N ILE A 131 14.14 0.43 5.86
CA ILE A 131 13.45 1.71 5.89
C ILE A 131 14.09 2.68 6.88
N THR A 132 14.21 3.94 6.49
CA THR A 132 14.59 5.04 7.37
C THR A 132 13.63 6.21 7.23
N ASN A 133 13.30 6.84 8.36
CA ASN A 133 12.56 8.10 8.42
C ASN A 133 13.44 9.29 8.83
N SER A 134 14.75 9.08 8.88
CA SER A 134 15.73 10.14 9.15
C SER A 134 15.80 11.09 7.96
N ALA A 135 15.80 12.40 8.22
CA ALA A 135 15.85 13.40 7.17
C ALA A 135 17.17 13.31 6.39
N ILE A 136 17.09 13.32 5.07
CA ILE A 136 18.27 13.43 4.21
C ILE A 136 18.84 14.84 4.38
N THR A 137 20.12 14.95 4.72
CA THR A 137 20.83 16.22 4.91
C THR A 137 21.62 16.62 3.68
N SER A 138 22.22 15.65 2.98
CA SER A 138 22.93 15.87 1.72
C SER A 138 23.07 14.57 0.92
N VAL A 139 23.42 14.71 -0.35
CA VAL A 139 23.75 13.60 -1.25
C VAL A 139 25.16 13.82 -1.77
N SER A 140 26.02 12.80 -1.61
CA SER A 140 27.37 12.79 -2.20
C SER A 140 27.39 11.94 -3.47
N LYS A 141 28.50 11.97 -4.19
CA LYS A 141 28.68 11.22 -5.45
C LYS A 141 28.33 9.72 -5.33
N ASN A 142 28.52 9.14 -4.16
CA ASN A 142 28.41 7.71 -3.89
C ASN A 142 27.31 7.35 -2.87
N GLY A 143 26.47 8.29 -2.42
CA GLY A 143 25.48 7.95 -1.40
C GLY A 143 24.71 9.10 -0.76
N VAL A 144 23.95 8.75 0.27
CA VAL A 144 23.00 9.62 0.96
C VAL A 144 23.40 9.77 2.43
N HIS A 145 23.41 11.02 2.92
CA HIS A 145 23.67 11.36 4.32
C HIS A 145 22.36 11.69 5.01
N THR A 146 22.17 11.20 6.23
CA THR A 146 20.95 11.44 7.02
C THR A 146 21.24 12.13 8.34
N ALA A 147 20.22 12.77 8.91
CA ALA A 147 20.32 13.64 10.10
C ALA A 147 20.72 12.90 11.39
N ASP A 148 20.54 11.58 11.43
CA ASP A 148 21.02 10.67 12.48
C ASP A 148 22.51 10.29 12.32
N GLY A 149 23.22 10.95 11.39
CA GLY A 149 24.65 10.77 11.18
C GLY A 149 25.03 9.53 10.37
N LYS A 150 24.05 8.84 9.77
CA LYS A 150 24.31 7.68 8.92
C LYS A 150 24.63 8.08 7.48
N PHE A 151 25.49 7.28 6.87
CA PHE A 151 25.81 7.32 5.45
C PHE A 151 25.35 6.01 4.80
N TYR A 152 24.64 6.12 3.69
CA TYR A 152 24.19 4.99 2.89
C TYR A 152 24.83 5.08 1.52
N GLU A 153 25.72 4.13 1.22
CA GLU A 153 26.27 3.97 -0.13
C GLU A 153 25.13 3.54 -1.07
N CYS A 154 25.06 4.15 -2.26
CA CYS A 154 23.98 3.91 -3.22
C CYS A 154 24.52 3.89 -4.64
N ASP A 155 24.25 2.82 -5.37
CA ASP A 155 24.56 2.72 -6.81
C ASP A 155 23.53 3.46 -7.67
N LEU A 156 22.27 3.49 -7.21
CA LEU A 156 21.13 4.09 -7.91
C LEU A 156 20.19 4.76 -6.90
N SER A 157 19.79 6.00 -7.17
CA SER A 157 18.76 6.73 -6.41
C SER A 157 17.62 7.11 -7.35
N MET A 158 16.37 6.88 -6.93
CA MET A 158 15.13 7.24 -7.66
C MET A 158 14.16 8.00 -6.77
#